data_AF-A0A538AUY7-F1
#
_entry.id   AF-A0A538AUY7-F1
#
_cell.length_a   1.000
_cell.length_b   1.000
_cell.length_c   1.000
_cell.angle_alpha   90.00
_cell.angle_beta   90.00
_cell.angle_gamma   90.00
#
_symmetry.space_group_name_H-M   'P 1'
#
loop_
_entity.id
_entity.type
_entity.pdbx_description
1 polymer ?
#
loop_
_entity_poly.entity_id
_entity_poly.type
_entity_poly.pdbx_seq_one_letter_code
_entity_poly.pdbx_strand_id
1 'polypeptide(L)' 'MLRVAEGAADSSTNLAVAEFVRRVGELSDGDMRIQLLPDWGGTEPMVEQNIVRGVAEGKVDLGLVGTR' A
#
# COMPACT_ATOMS: atom_id res chain seq x y z
N MET A 1 -1.50 -9.83 -9.08
CA MET A 1 -1.71 -8.40 -8.80
C MET A 1 -1.65 -8.22 -7.29
N LEU A 2 -0.73 -7.39 -6.81
CA LEU A 2 -0.54 -7.10 -5.39
C LEU A 2 -1.35 -5.88 -4.99
N ARG A 3 -1.98 -5.93 -3.83
CA ARG A 3 -2.78 -4.85 -3.24
C ARG A 3 -2.01 -4.25 -2.08
N VAL A 4 -1.73 -2.96 -2.17
CA VAL A 4 -1.07 -2.19 -1.12
C VAL A 4 -2.11 -1.32 -0.44
N ALA A 5 -2.30 -1.51 0.86
CA ALA A 5 -3.15 -0.63 1.67
C ALA A 5 -2.39 0.66 2.06
N GLU A 6 -3.06 1.80 1.94
CA GLU A 6 -2.60 3.09 2.45
C GLU A 6 -3.72 3.77 3.26
N GLY A 7 -3.32 4.59 4.22
CA GLY A 7 -4.27 5.43 4.97
C GLY A 7 -4.87 6.54 4.12
N ALA A 8 -5.60 7.47 4.76
CA ALA A 8 -6.29 8.56 4.08
C ALA A 8 -5.38 9.60 3.38
N ALA A 9 -4.06 9.53 3.59
CA ALA A 9 -3.13 10.36 2.86
C ALA A 9 -2.90 9.75 1.46
N ASP A 10 -3.31 10.47 0.41
CA ASP A 10 -3.14 10.07 -0.98
C ASP A 10 -1.67 9.85 -1.33
N SER A 11 -1.23 8.59 -1.29
CA SER A 11 0.17 8.24 -1.54
C SER A 11 0.48 8.16 -3.04
N SER A 12 -0.52 8.34 -3.92
CA SER A 12 -0.28 8.55 -5.35
C SER A 12 0.49 9.85 -5.62
N THR A 13 0.49 10.80 -4.67
CA THR A 13 1.35 12.00 -4.69
C THR A 13 2.73 11.78 -4.05
N ASN A 14 2.95 10.65 -3.38
CA ASN A 14 4.24 10.29 -2.81
C ASN A 14 5.12 9.68 -3.91
N LEU A 15 6.12 10.45 -4.36
CA LEU A 15 7.06 10.06 -5.41
C LEU A 15 7.74 8.71 -5.14
N ALA A 16 7.99 8.34 -3.87
CA ALA A 16 8.62 7.07 -3.54
C ALA A 16 7.68 5.87 -3.82
N VAL A 17 6.38 6.02 -3.54
CA VAL A 17 5.39 4.97 -3.79
C VAL A 17 5.13 4.83 -5.29
N ALA A 18 4.97 5.95 -6.00
CA ALA A 18 4.80 5.94 -7.45
C ALA A 18 5.99 5.27 -8.16
N GLU A 19 7.22 5.59 -7.74
CA GLU A 19 8.43 4.97 -8.29
C GLU A 19 8.52 3.48 -7.96
N PHE A 20 8.11 3.06 -6.75
CA PHE A 20 8.04 1.66 -6.37
C PHE A 20 7.07 0.88 -7.27
N VAL A 21 5.85 1.40 -7.49
CA VAL A 21 4.85 0.80 -8.39
C VAL A 21 5.41 0.66 -9.81
N ARG A 22 6.02 1.72 -10.33
CA ARG A 22 6.63 1.73 -11.68
C ARG A 22 7.73 0.68 -11.80
N ARG A 23 8.69 0.66 -10.87
CA ARG A 23 9.84 -0.28 -10.90
C ARG A 23 9.41 -1.73 -10.78
N VAL A 24 8.40 -2.04 -9.97
CA VAL A 24 7.87 -3.40 -9.87
C VAL A 24 7.29 -3.85 -11.20
N GLY A 25 6.55 -2.98 -11.89
CA GLY A 25 6.05 -3.27 -13.24
C GLY A 25 7.19 -3.53 -14.24
N GLU A 26 8.21 -2.68 -14.25
CA GLU A 26 9.35 -2.80 -15.19
C GLU A 26 10.21 -4.03 -14.94
N LEU A 27 10.58 -4.30 -13.67
CA LEU A 27 11.46 -5.42 -13.32
C LEU A 27 10.77 -6.79 -13.43
N SER A 28 9.45 -6.80 -13.53
CA SER A 28 8.66 -8.02 -13.72
C SER A 28 8.16 -8.20 -15.14
N ASP A 29 8.62 -7.40 -16.11
CA ASP A 29 8.08 -7.38 -17.48
C ASP A 29 6.54 -7.23 -17.53
N GLY A 30 5.95 -6.59 -16.51
CA GLY A 30 4.52 -6.38 -16.36
C GLY A 30 3.74 -7.55 -15.73
N ASP A 31 4.40 -8.66 -15.37
CA ASP A 31 3.78 -9.81 -14.70
C ASP A 31 3.33 -9.48 -13.27
N MET A 32 4.05 -8.58 -12.60
CA MET A 32 3.64 -8.02 -11.32
C MET A 32 3.10 -6.61 -11.47
N ARG A 33 1.86 -6.42 -11.03
CA ARG A 33 1.19 -5.11 -10.95
C ARG A 33 0.79 -4.83 -9.52
N ILE A 34 0.92 -3.57 -9.11
CA ILE A 34 0.49 -3.07 -7.81
C ILE A 34 -0.75 -2.22 -7.98
N GLN A 35 -1.76 -2.48 -7.14
CA GLN A 35 -2.91 -1.63 -6.94
C GLN A 35 -2.80 -0.96 -5.57
N LEU A 36 -2.83 0.38 -5.56
CA LEU A 36 -2.97 1.15 -4.33
C LEU A 36 -4.43 1.15 -3.90
N LEU A 37 -4.69 0.89 -2.63
CA LEU A 37 -6.01 0.93 -2.00
C LEU A 37 -6.04 2.11 -1.03
N PRO A 38 -6.51 3.29 -1.46
CA PRO A 38 -6.62 4.48 -0.61
C PRO A 38 -7.67 4.31 0.48
N ASP A 39 -7.60 5.16 1.51
CA ASP A 39 -8.56 5.22 2.62
C ASP A 39 -8.73 3.90 3.37
N TRP A 40 -7.69 3.07 3.36
CA TRP A 40 -7.69 1.78 4.05
C TRP A 40 -7.41 1.99 5.53
N GLY A 41 -7.91 1.08 6.37
CA GLY A 41 -7.69 1.16 7.82
C GLY A 41 -8.60 2.13 8.56
N GLY A 42 -9.49 2.84 7.86
CA GLY A 42 -10.51 3.70 8.46
C GLY A 42 -9.96 5.06 8.88
N THR A 43 -10.37 5.54 10.06
CA THR A 43 -9.95 6.86 10.58
C THR A 43 -8.92 6.72 11.69
N GLU A 44 -8.09 7.76 11.85
CA GLU A 44 -7.14 7.88 12.96
C GLU A 44 -7.83 7.67 14.33
N PRO A 45 -7.13 7.12 15.34
CA PRO A 45 -5.69 6.82 15.38
C PRO A 45 -5.33 5.39 14.96
N MET A 46 -6.30 4.59 14.51
CA MET A 46 -6.14 3.14 14.33
C MET A 46 -5.73 2.72 12.92
N VAL A 47 -5.49 3.67 12.02
CA VAL A 47 -5.26 3.43 10.59
C VAL A 47 -4.10 2.46 10.38
N GLU A 48 -2.95 2.75 10.98
CA GLU A 48 -1.74 1.95 10.83
C GLU A 48 -1.89 0.55 11.41
N GLN A 49 -2.46 0.42 12.62
CA GLN A 49 -2.67 -0.87 13.26
C GLN A 49 -3.67 -1.72 12.46
N ASN A 50 -4.68 -1.09 11.87
CA ASN A 50 -5.61 -1.78 11.01
C ASN A 50 -4.90 -2.27 9.74
N ILE A 51 -4.07 -1.44 9.08
CA ILE A 51 -3.26 -1.84 7.90
C ILE A 51 -2.38 -3.05 8.23
N VAL A 52 -1.64 -2.99 9.35
CA VAL A 52 -0.79 -4.10 9.82
C VAL A 52 -1.61 -5.38 10.03
N ARG A 53 -2.77 -5.28 10.68
CA ARG A 53 -3.68 -6.43 10.85
C ARG A 53 -4.18 -6.96 9.51
N GLY A 54 -4.49 -6.08 8.55
CA GLY A 54 -4.91 -6.44 7.20
C GLY A 54 -3.87 -7.29 6.45
N VAL A 55 -2.60 -6.91 6.56
CA VAL A 55 -1.48 -7.69 5.99
C VAL A 55 -1.35 -9.03 6.71
N ALA A 56 -1.36 -9.03 8.04
CA ALA A 56 -1.23 -10.26 8.84
C ALA A 56 -2.36 -11.27 8.58
N GLU A 57 -3.57 -10.79 8.31
CA GLU A 57 -4.75 -11.61 7.97
C GLU A 57 -4.82 -11.97 6.47
N GLY A 58 -3.90 -11.51 5.63
CA GLY A 58 -3.91 -11.74 4.18
C GLY A 58 -5.03 -11.00 3.43
N LYS A 59 -5.65 -10.00 4.05
CA LYS A 59 -6.70 -9.17 3.43
C LYS A 59 -6.14 -8.22 2.37
N VAL A 60 -4.90 -7.81 2.54
CA VAL A 60 -4.07 -7.05 1.59
C VAL A 60 -2.67 -7.65 1.58
N ASP A 61 -1.91 -7.40 0.50
CA ASP A 61 -0.63 -8.07 0.29
C ASP A 61 0.53 -7.28 0.91
N LEU A 62 0.40 -5.95 0.96
CA LEU A 62 1.38 -5.01 1.51
C LEU A 62 0.65 -3.84 2.20
N GLY A 63 1.38 -3.09 3.04
CA GLY A 63 0.86 -1.92 3.74
C GLY A 63 1.86 -0.76 3.81
N LEU A 64 1.38 0.47 3.64
CA LEU A 64 2.11 1.71 3.84
C LEU A 64 1.77 2.26 5.24
N VAL A 65 2.76 2.28 6.13
CA VAL A 65 2.64 2.78 7.50
C VAL A 65 3.83 3.64 7.87
N GLY A 66 3.67 4.54 8.85
CA GLY A 66 4.79 5.29 9.43
C GLY A 66 5.77 4.38 10.17
N THR A 67 7.00 4.88 10.37
CA THR A 67 8.08 4.13 11.06
C THR A 67 8.19 4.48 12.55
N ARG A 68 7.13 4.98 13.18
CA ARG A 68 7.16 5.57 14.52
C ARG A 68 6.78 4.58 15.62
#